data_AF-A0A8B6Y0N8-F1
#
_entry.id   AF-A0A8B6Y0N8-F1
#
_cell.length_a   1.000
_cell.length_b   1.000
_cell.length_c   1.000
_cell.angle_alpha   90.00
_cell.angle_beta   90.00
_cell.angle_gamma   90.00
#
_symmetry.space_group_name_H-M   'P 1'
#
loop_
_entity.id
_entity.type
_entity.pdbx_description
1 polymer ?
#
loop_
_entity_poly.entity_id
_entity_poly.type
_entity_poly.pdbx_seq_one_letter_code
_entity_poly.pdbx_strand_id
1 'polypeptide(L)'
;MNVQAVCDYYGMFMDEVCVWPGSVHDSKVFANSSINRKLRNRSLPGTFQSVLHGSEKIGTYIIGGPVYPLTPFCIKEYQTCRNNEQVVFNSMLRSARNPIECAFWRLKARWAILTRKIDFKLELVPKIVYATFVLHNFCERHKTLVDYDSVNKQVQLIKDNEETYINQPNPVYSNNTAEGEFTRTLLTSYISECLPN
;
A
#
# COMPACT_ATOMS: atom_id res chain seq x y z
N MET A 1 -3.76 -17.35 0.69
CA MET A 1 -3.87 -16.45 1.86
C MET A 1 -3.74 -15.04 1.34
N ASN A 2 -4.52 -14.09 1.86
CA ASN A 2 -4.38 -12.68 1.52
C ASN A 2 -3.55 -11.96 2.61
N VAL A 3 -2.62 -11.11 2.19
CA VAL A 3 -1.73 -10.35 3.05
C VAL A 3 -1.84 -8.87 2.68
N GLN A 4 -2.15 -8.04 3.68
CA GLN A 4 -2.02 -6.60 3.57
C GLN A 4 -0.75 -6.16 4.30
N ALA A 5 -0.03 -5.18 3.77
CA ALA A 5 1.05 -4.53 4.50
C ALA A 5 1.15 -3.04 4.19
N VAL A 6 1.77 -2.31 5.12
CA VAL A 6 2.20 -0.92 4.96
C VAL A 6 3.72 -0.90 5.08
N CYS A 7 4.40 -0.15 4.21
CA CYS A 7 5.84 0.05 4.30
C CYS A 7 6.19 1.54 4.30
N ASP A 8 7.40 1.85 4.76
CA ASP A 8 7.99 3.18 4.58
C ASP A 8 8.59 3.34 3.18
N TYR A 9 9.19 4.51 2.92
CA TYR A 9 9.85 4.81 1.65
C TYR A 9 11.06 3.90 1.35
N TYR A 10 11.70 3.33 2.36
CA TYR A 10 12.81 2.39 2.19
C TYR A 10 12.34 0.96 1.86
N GLY A 11 11.02 0.72 1.90
CA GLY A 11 10.44 -0.60 1.71
C GLY A 11 10.50 -1.46 2.98
N MET A 12 10.70 -0.86 4.16
CA MET A 12 10.60 -1.54 5.44
C MET A 12 9.14 -1.69 5.82
N PHE A 13 8.68 -2.90 6.12
CA PHE A 13 7.31 -3.12 6.55
C PHE A 13 7.08 -2.57 7.96
N MET A 14 6.00 -1.79 8.13
CA MET A 14 5.62 -1.13 9.39
C MET A 14 4.39 -1.75 10.05
N ASP A 15 3.49 -2.34 9.27
CA ASP A 15 2.31 -3.08 9.72
C ASP A 15 1.97 -4.13 8.67
N GLU A 16 1.56 -5.32 9.12
CA GLU A 16 1.15 -6.42 8.26
C GLU A 16 -0.02 -7.19 8.84
N VAL A 17 -0.89 -7.70 7.96
CA VAL A 17 -2.02 -8.54 8.30
C VAL A 17 -1.97 -9.78 7.42
N CYS A 18 -1.65 -10.94 8.02
CA CYS A 18 -1.40 -12.20 7.30
C CYS A 18 -2.34 -13.35 7.74
N VAL A 19 -3.56 -13.03 8.18
CA VAL A 19 -4.50 -14.02 8.75
C VAL A 19 -5.74 -14.28 7.89
N TRP A 20 -5.85 -13.64 6.73
CA TRP A 20 -7.07 -13.71 5.92
C TRP A 20 -6.99 -14.77 4.81
N PRO A 21 -8.09 -15.50 4.52
CA PRO A 21 -8.17 -16.34 3.33
C PRO A 21 -7.87 -15.57 2.04
N GLY A 22 -7.36 -16.26 1.03
CA GLY A 22 -7.01 -15.64 -0.26
C GLY A 22 -8.19 -15.02 -1.02
N SER A 23 -9.41 -15.46 -0.73
CA SER A 23 -10.65 -14.95 -1.35
C SER A 23 -11.16 -13.64 -0.75
N VAL A 24 -10.56 -13.14 0.32
CA VAL A 24 -11.00 -11.92 1.00
C VAL A 24 -10.40 -10.71 0.29
N HIS A 25 -11.23 -9.74 -0.10
CA HIS A 25 -10.77 -8.50 -0.73
C HIS A 25 -9.87 -7.65 0.18
N ASP A 26 -8.86 -7.02 -0.41
CA ASP A 26 -7.90 -6.15 0.29
C ASP A 26 -8.59 -5.05 1.10
N SER A 27 -9.63 -4.40 0.55
CA SER A 27 -10.34 -3.34 1.26
C SER A 27 -11.08 -3.85 2.50
N LYS A 28 -11.53 -5.12 2.50
CA LYS A 28 -12.09 -5.76 3.70
C LYS A 28 -10.99 -6.04 4.73
N VAL A 29 -9.82 -6.52 4.29
CA VAL A 29 -8.66 -6.70 5.17
C VAL A 29 -8.29 -5.35 5.81
N PHE A 30 -8.26 -4.28 5.01
CA PHE A 30 -7.97 -2.93 5.47
C PHE A 30 -8.96 -2.43 6.49
N ALA A 31 -10.26 -2.53 6.20
CA ALA A 31 -11.30 -2.08 7.11
C ALA A 31 -11.24 -2.77 8.49
N ASN A 32 -10.68 -3.98 8.56
CA ASN A 32 -10.53 -4.75 9.79
C ASN A 32 -9.10 -4.72 10.37
N SER A 33 -8.20 -3.94 9.77
CA SER A 33 -6.79 -3.89 10.17
C SER A 33 -6.54 -2.99 11.38
N SER A 34 -5.47 -3.30 12.12
CA SER A 34 -5.01 -2.49 13.26
C SER A 34 -4.68 -1.06 12.82
N ILE A 35 -4.01 -0.92 11.67
CA ILE A 35 -3.60 0.37 11.12
C ILE A 35 -4.80 1.25 10.76
N ASN A 36 -5.84 0.68 10.14
CA ASN A 36 -7.06 1.42 9.82
C ASN A 36 -7.74 1.98 11.07
N ARG A 37 -7.87 1.16 12.12
CA ARG A 37 -8.42 1.61 13.41
C ARG A 37 -7.59 2.74 14.02
N LYS A 38 -6.26 2.64 13.99
CA LYS A 38 -5.36 3.68 14.52
C LYS A 38 -5.44 4.98 13.73
N LEU A 39 -5.56 4.90 12.39
CA LEU A 39 -5.76 6.06 11.52
C LEU A 39 -7.10 6.75 11.78
N ARG A 40 -8.20 5.98 11.86
CA ARG A 40 -9.54 6.51 12.16
C ARG A 40 -9.61 7.21 13.52
N ASN A 41 -9.02 6.60 14.53
CA ASN A 41 -9.05 7.12 15.90
C ASN A 41 -7.94 8.16 16.16
N ARG A 42 -7.15 8.52 15.14
CA ARG A 42 -6.03 9.46 15.25
C ARG A 42 -5.05 9.09 16.37
N SER A 43 -4.83 7.79 16.58
CA SER A 43 -3.96 7.27 17.64
C SER A 43 -2.54 6.94 17.18
N LEU A 44 -2.26 7.08 15.87
CA LEU A 44 -0.88 7.14 15.39
C LEU A 44 -0.28 8.52 15.76
N PRO A 45 1.04 8.61 16.00
CA PRO A 45 1.73 9.87 16.05
C PRO A 45 1.44 10.69 14.78
N GLY A 46 0.63 11.73 14.93
CA GLY A 46 0.13 12.52 13.82
C GLY A 46 0.99 13.75 13.61
N THR A 47 1.39 14.00 12.36
CA THR A 47 1.79 15.35 11.94
C THR A 47 0.61 16.00 11.24
N PHE A 48 0.29 17.24 11.61
CA PHE A 48 -0.68 18.05 10.91
C PHE A 48 0.05 19.16 10.16
N GLN A 49 0.03 19.11 8.84
CA GLN A 49 0.76 20.06 7.99
C GLN A 49 -0.22 20.88 7.16
N SER A 50 -0.02 22.21 7.16
CA SER A 50 -0.66 23.08 6.16
C SER A 50 0.18 23.00 4.91
N VAL A 51 -0.38 22.42 3.84
CA VAL A 51 0.34 22.28 2.57
C VAL A 51 0.21 23.53 1.70
N LEU A 52 -0.90 24.27 1.83
CA LEU A 52 -1.12 25.56 1.17
C LEU A 52 -1.42 26.64 2.21
N HIS A 53 -1.18 27.91 1.85
CA HIS A 53 -1.48 29.04 2.73
C HIS A 53 -2.99 29.16 2.96
N GLY A 54 -3.41 29.17 4.23
CA GLY A 54 -4.83 29.26 4.60
C GLY A 54 -5.64 27.98 4.37
N SER A 55 -5.02 26.87 3.95
CA SER A 55 -5.72 25.60 3.79
C SER A 55 -5.94 24.87 5.12
N GLU A 56 -6.88 23.92 5.13
CA GLU A 56 -6.99 22.97 6.24
C GLU A 56 -5.70 22.14 6.37
N LYS A 57 -5.36 21.75 7.60
CA LYS A 57 -4.20 20.91 7.87
C LYS A 57 -4.48 19.46 7.47
N ILE A 58 -3.57 18.89 6.70
CA ILE A 58 -3.60 17.46 6.35
C ILE A 58 -2.92 16.68 7.47
N GLY A 59 -3.63 15.68 7.99
CA GLY A 59 -3.09 14.74 8.99
C GLY A 59 -2.28 13.62 8.33
N THR A 60 -1.73 12.71 9.14
CA THR A 60 -1.06 11.51 8.64
C THR A 60 -2.01 10.65 7.81
N TYR A 61 -1.57 10.27 6.60
CA TYR A 61 -2.30 9.38 5.70
C TYR A 61 -1.38 8.31 5.13
N ILE A 62 -1.98 7.23 4.63
CA ILE A 62 -1.30 6.20 3.84
C ILE A 62 -1.72 6.30 2.36
N ILE A 63 -0.92 5.73 1.48
CA ILE A 63 -1.22 5.62 0.05
C ILE A 63 -1.77 4.23 -0.21
N GLY A 64 -3.01 4.15 -0.68
CA GLY A 64 -3.71 2.93 -1.02
C GLY A 64 -3.75 2.68 -2.53
N GLY A 65 -3.87 1.42 -2.92
CA GLY A 65 -4.19 1.04 -4.31
C GLY A 65 -5.65 1.37 -4.69
N PRO A 66 -6.04 1.14 -5.96
CA PRO A 66 -7.37 1.50 -6.48
C PRO A 66 -8.55 0.89 -5.71
N VAL A 67 -8.36 -0.31 -5.15
CA VAL A 67 -9.38 -1.07 -4.42
C VAL A 67 -9.63 -0.58 -3.00
N TYR A 68 -8.73 0.25 -2.44
CA TYR A 68 -8.89 0.79 -1.09
C TYR A 68 -9.91 1.94 -1.08
N PRO A 69 -10.52 2.30 0.06
CA PRO A 69 -11.39 3.48 0.15
C PRO A 69 -10.58 4.78 0.05
N LEU A 70 -11.19 5.85 -0.48
CA LEU A 70 -10.63 7.20 -0.35
C LEU A 70 -11.14 7.87 0.93
N THR A 71 -10.23 8.15 1.85
CA THR A 71 -10.51 8.82 3.14
C THR A 71 -9.43 9.86 3.45
N PRO A 72 -9.63 10.76 4.42
CA PRO A 72 -8.59 11.71 4.82
C PRO A 72 -7.26 11.07 5.23
N PHE A 73 -7.29 9.78 5.59
CA PHE A 73 -6.13 9.01 6.04
C PHE A 73 -5.73 7.86 5.09
N CYS A 74 -6.40 7.71 3.94
CA CYS A 74 -6.08 6.72 2.91
C CYS A 74 -6.33 7.33 1.54
N ILE A 75 -5.25 7.73 0.86
CA ILE A 75 -5.28 8.46 -0.41
C ILE A 75 -5.03 7.48 -1.57
N LYS A 76 -5.85 7.59 -2.63
CA LYS A 76 -5.75 6.78 -3.84
C LYS A 76 -5.94 7.62 -5.10
N GLU A 77 -5.53 7.06 -6.23
CA GLU A 77 -5.57 7.69 -7.54
C GLU A 77 -6.98 8.14 -7.96
N TYR A 78 -7.04 9.18 -8.78
CA TYR A 78 -8.22 9.48 -9.58
C TYR A 78 -8.48 8.33 -10.56
N GLN A 79 -9.68 7.77 -10.53
CA GLN A 79 -10.07 6.70 -11.47
C GLN A 79 -10.13 7.20 -12.91
N THR A 80 -10.49 8.47 -13.09
CA THR A 80 -10.48 9.16 -14.38
C THR A 80 -9.95 10.57 -14.17
N CYS A 81 -8.82 10.88 -14.78
CA CYS A 81 -8.25 12.23 -14.75
C CYS A 81 -9.04 13.14 -15.69
N ARG A 82 -9.36 14.34 -15.22
CA ARG A 82 -10.10 15.37 -15.97
C ARG A 82 -9.22 16.51 -16.45
N ASN A 83 -8.02 16.64 -15.91
CA ASN A 83 -7.06 17.69 -16.21
C ASN A 83 -5.61 17.19 -15.98
N ASN A 84 -4.63 18.00 -16.36
CA ASN A 84 -3.22 17.64 -16.27
C ASN A 84 -2.75 17.53 -14.81
N GLU A 85 -3.29 18.35 -13.91
CA GLU A 85 -2.92 18.31 -12.49
C GLU A 85 -3.25 16.93 -11.88
N GLN A 86 -4.40 16.34 -12.23
CA GLN A 86 -4.76 14.99 -11.80
C GLN A 86 -3.88 13.91 -12.43
N VAL A 87 -3.43 14.09 -13.67
CA VAL A 87 -2.47 13.17 -14.32
C VAL A 87 -1.14 13.18 -13.58
N VAL A 88 -0.62 14.37 -13.30
CA VAL A 88 0.63 14.56 -12.53
C VAL A 88 0.49 13.99 -11.13
N PHE A 89 -0.60 14.29 -10.42
CA PHE A 89 -0.91 13.70 -9.11
C PHE A 89 -0.89 12.17 -9.15
N ASN A 90 -1.60 11.55 -10.09
CA ASN A 90 -1.64 10.09 -10.20
C ASN A 90 -0.25 9.50 -10.50
N SER A 91 0.54 10.16 -11.35
CA SER A 91 1.92 9.75 -11.65
C SER A 91 2.78 9.75 -10.37
N MET A 92 2.76 10.85 -9.62
CA MET A 92 3.50 10.97 -8.37
C MET A 92 3.00 9.99 -7.31
N LEU A 93 1.70 9.75 -7.22
CA LEU A 93 1.13 8.80 -6.27
C LEU A 93 1.59 7.37 -6.57
N ARG A 94 1.67 6.98 -7.86
CA ARG A 94 2.23 5.68 -8.27
C ARG A 94 3.71 5.57 -7.91
N SER A 95 4.50 6.61 -8.17
CA SER A 95 5.91 6.65 -7.77
C SER A 95 6.07 6.52 -6.25
N ALA A 96 5.22 7.18 -5.47
CA ALA A 96 5.22 7.09 -4.01
C ALA A 96 4.72 5.74 -3.49
N ARG A 97 3.92 5.00 -4.28
CA ARG A 97 3.44 3.64 -3.98
C ARG A 97 4.43 2.56 -4.42
N ASN A 98 5.34 2.84 -5.35
CA ASN A 98 6.34 1.87 -5.82
C ASN A 98 7.16 1.16 -4.71
N PRO A 99 7.55 1.81 -3.60
CA PRO A 99 8.25 1.15 -2.51
C PRO A 99 7.54 -0.09 -1.95
N ILE A 100 6.20 -0.07 -1.80
CA ILE A 100 5.47 -1.23 -1.25
C ILE A 100 5.46 -2.40 -2.24
N GLU A 101 5.32 -2.13 -3.53
CA GLU A 101 5.41 -3.16 -4.57
C GLU A 101 6.81 -3.79 -4.60
N CYS A 102 7.85 -2.95 -4.62
CA CYS A 102 9.23 -3.37 -4.56
C CYS A 102 9.55 -4.18 -3.30
N ALA A 103 9.02 -3.79 -2.14
CA ALA A 103 9.19 -4.52 -0.89
C ALA A 103 8.59 -5.93 -0.99
N PHE A 104 7.38 -6.07 -1.55
CA PHE A 104 6.77 -7.38 -1.79
C PHE A 104 7.56 -8.23 -2.80
N TRP A 105 8.11 -7.64 -3.86
CA TRP A 105 8.94 -8.38 -4.83
C TRP A 105 10.20 -8.92 -4.17
N ARG A 106 10.90 -8.08 -3.39
CA ARG A 106 12.07 -8.50 -2.59
C ARG A 106 11.68 -9.53 -1.53
N LEU A 107 10.52 -9.37 -0.87
CA LEU A 107 9.92 -10.32 0.07
C LEU A 107 9.64 -11.70 -0.55
N LYS A 108 9.24 -11.77 -1.81
CA LYS A 108 9.03 -13.07 -2.47
C LYS A 108 10.35 -13.64 -3.01
N ALA A 109 11.29 -12.77 -3.39
CA ALA A 109 12.59 -13.17 -3.91
C ALA A 109 13.50 -13.80 -2.84
N ARG A 110 13.61 -13.25 -1.63
CA ARG A 110 14.51 -13.86 -0.60
C ARG A 110 13.92 -15.12 0.04
N TRP A 111 12.60 -15.29 0.04
CA TRP A 111 11.92 -16.37 0.76
C TRP A 111 11.01 -17.16 -0.18
N ALA A 112 11.59 -18.12 -0.88
CA ALA A 112 10.88 -19.02 -1.80
C ALA A 112 9.71 -19.80 -1.13
N ILE A 113 9.69 -19.89 0.20
CA ILE A 113 8.56 -20.47 0.95
C ILE A 113 7.23 -19.73 0.70
N LEU A 114 7.26 -18.45 0.30
CA LEU A 114 6.09 -17.64 0.01
C LEU A 114 5.54 -17.86 -1.41
N THR A 115 6.34 -18.43 -2.30
CA THR A 115 6.01 -18.58 -3.74
C THR A 115 5.76 -20.03 -4.13
N ARG A 116 6.11 -20.98 -3.26
CA ARG A 116 5.88 -22.41 -3.45
C ARG A 116 4.56 -22.82 -2.79
N LYS A 117 4.02 -23.96 -3.25
CA LYS A 117 2.92 -24.63 -2.54
C LYS A 117 3.38 -24.95 -1.12
N ILE A 118 2.60 -24.48 -0.16
CA ILE A 118 2.87 -24.65 1.26
C ILE A 118 2.35 -26.03 1.67
N ASP A 119 3.25 -26.89 2.16
CA ASP A 119 2.93 -28.20 2.75
C ASP A 119 3.04 -28.14 4.28
N PHE A 120 2.43 -27.11 4.86
CA PHE A 120 2.37 -26.88 6.30
C PHE A 120 0.92 -26.86 6.75
N LYS A 121 0.69 -27.18 8.03
CA LYS A 121 -0.63 -26.97 8.65
C LYS A 121 -1.05 -25.50 8.45
N LEU A 122 -2.30 -25.27 8.06
CA LEU A 122 -2.82 -23.93 7.75
C LEU A 122 -2.62 -22.95 8.93
N GLU A 123 -2.70 -23.44 10.16
CA GLU A 123 -2.46 -22.68 11.39
C GLU A 123 -1.02 -22.12 11.51
N LEU A 124 -0.04 -22.76 10.86
CA LEU A 124 1.36 -22.35 10.89
C LEU A 124 1.66 -21.31 9.80
N VAL A 125 0.86 -21.24 8.74
CA VAL A 125 1.11 -20.38 7.58
C VAL A 125 1.21 -18.89 7.96
N PRO A 126 0.30 -18.31 8.77
CA PRO A 126 0.44 -16.92 9.20
C PRO A 126 1.74 -16.66 9.96
N LYS A 127 2.18 -17.60 10.81
CA LYS A 127 3.43 -17.48 11.57
C LYS A 127 4.66 -17.49 10.67
N ILE A 128 4.68 -18.36 9.67
CA ILE A 128 5.74 -18.42 8.65
C ILE A 128 5.81 -17.10 7.89
N VAL A 129 4.67 -16.60 7.41
CA VAL A 129 4.62 -15.34 6.66
C VAL A 129 5.05 -14.18 7.56
N TYR A 130 4.54 -14.07 8.77
CA TYR A 130 5.01 -13.03 9.70
C TYR A 130 6.53 -13.08 9.93
N ALA A 131 7.11 -14.28 10.09
CA ALA A 131 8.55 -14.44 10.23
C ALA A 131 9.33 -13.92 9.01
N THR A 132 8.82 -14.08 7.78
CA THR A 132 9.50 -13.54 6.59
C THR A 132 9.49 -12.00 6.57
N PHE A 133 8.43 -11.35 7.06
CA PHE A 133 8.38 -9.88 7.20
C PHE A 133 9.45 -9.38 8.19
N VAL A 134 9.58 -10.03 9.35
CA VAL A 134 10.59 -9.67 10.36
C VAL A 134 12.01 -9.84 9.80
N LEU A 135 12.28 -10.99 9.18
CA LEU A 135 13.59 -11.26 8.57
C LEU A 135 13.86 -10.31 7.39
N HIS A 136 12.84 -9.88 6.66
CA HIS A 136 12.97 -8.92 5.59
C HIS A 136 13.49 -7.59 6.10
N ASN A 137 12.81 -7.04 7.09
CA ASN A 137 13.23 -5.80 7.71
C ASN A 137 14.65 -5.89 8.28
N PHE A 138 15.03 -7.04 8.86
CA PHE A 138 16.42 -7.28 9.26
C PHE A 138 17.38 -7.16 8.07
N CYS A 139 17.14 -7.89 6.97
CA CYS A 139 17.98 -7.83 5.78
C CYS A 139 18.08 -6.42 5.18
N GLU A 140 16.95 -5.71 5.04
CA GLU A 140 16.92 -4.35 4.48
C GLU A 140 17.70 -3.36 5.37
N ARG A 141 17.54 -3.45 6.70
CA ARG A 141 18.29 -2.62 7.66
C ARG A 141 19.80 -2.86 7.57
N HIS A 142 20.21 -4.10 7.32
CA HIS A 142 21.61 -4.49 7.16
C HIS A 142 22.11 -4.37 5.72
N LYS A 143 21.30 -3.81 4.79
CA LYS A 143 21.62 -3.66 3.37
C LYS A 143 22.08 -4.97 2.72
N THR A 144 21.54 -6.10 3.17
CA THR A 144 21.82 -7.40 2.58
C THR A 144 21.33 -7.41 1.14
N LEU A 145 22.19 -7.77 0.20
CA LEU A 145 21.84 -7.81 -1.21
C LEU A 145 20.73 -8.84 -1.48
N VAL A 146 20.00 -8.59 -2.56
CA VAL A 146 19.01 -9.50 -3.12
C VAL A 146 19.39 -9.80 -4.55
N ASP A 147 19.23 -11.06 -4.96
CA ASP A 147 19.42 -11.45 -6.33
C ASP A 147 18.42 -10.73 -7.24
N TYR A 148 18.94 -9.89 -8.14
CA TYR A 148 18.13 -9.05 -9.03
C TYR A 148 17.30 -9.90 -10.00
N ASP A 149 17.86 -11.00 -10.48
CA ASP A 149 17.15 -11.91 -11.38
C ASP A 149 15.97 -12.58 -10.68
N SER A 150 16.13 -12.96 -9.41
CA SER A 150 15.03 -13.45 -8.58
C SER A 150 13.94 -12.40 -8.39
N VAL A 151 14.27 -11.12 -8.23
CA VAL A 151 13.27 -10.03 -8.17
C VAL A 151 12.53 -9.90 -9.49
N ASN A 152 13.24 -9.84 -10.62
CA ASN A 152 12.61 -9.72 -11.94
C ASN A 152 11.65 -10.87 -12.24
N LYS A 153 12.03 -12.10 -11.85
CA LYS A 153 11.14 -13.26 -11.92
C LYS A 153 9.86 -13.04 -11.11
N GLN A 154 9.95 -12.47 -9.91
CA GLN A 154 8.76 -12.14 -9.10
C GLN A 154 7.91 -11.04 -9.73
N VAL A 155 8.52 -10.02 -10.33
CA VAL A 155 7.81 -8.95 -11.04
C VAL A 155 6.98 -9.55 -12.19
N GLN A 156 7.58 -10.42 -13.00
CA GLN A 156 6.89 -11.04 -14.13
C GLN A 156 5.73 -11.94 -13.66
N LEU A 157 5.99 -12.80 -12.67
CA LEU A 157 4.96 -13.68 -12.10
C LEU A 157 3.75 -12.91 -11.56
N ILE A 158 3.97 -11.72 -10.96
CA ILE A 158 2.87 -10.90 -10.45
C ILE A 158 2.07 -10.28 -11.59
N LYS A 159 2.73 -9.76 -12.63
CA LYS A 159 2.05 -9.23 -13.81
C LYS A 159 1.15 -10.28 -14.45
N ASP A 160 1.65 -11.50 -14.63
CA ASP A 160 0.89 -12.61 -15.21
C ASP A 160 -0.33 -12.98 -14.33
N ASN A 161 -0.19 -12.89 -13.00
CA ASN A 161 -1.28 -13.15 -12.06
C ASN A 161 -2.33 -12.04 -12.04
N GLU A 162 -1.93 -10.77 -12.13
CA GLU A 162 -2.84 -9.61 -12.14
C GLU A 162 -3.71 -9.57 -13.39
N GLU A 163 -3.22 -10.08 -14.52
CA GLU A 163 -4.03 -10.29 -15.74
C GLU A 163 -5.14 -11.34 -15.53
N THR A 164 -4.87 -12.35 -14.70
CA THR A 164 -5.80 -13.46 -14.44
C THR A 164 -6.77 -13.14 -13.29
N TYR A 165 -6.32 -12.40 -12.28
CA TYR A 165 -7.07 -12.10 -11.07
C TYR A 165 -7.19 -10.59 -10.87
N ILE A 166 -8.20 -10.01 -11.51
CA ILE A 166 -8.50 -8.58 -11.38
C ILE A 166 -9.06 -8.31 -9.98
N ASN A 167 -8.31 -7.58 -9.17
CA ASN A 167 -8.76 -7.13 -7.87
C ASN A 167 -9.76 -5.99 -8.04
N GLN A 168 -11.06 -6.29 -7.87
CA GLN A 168 -12.13 -5.32 -8.01
C GLN A 168 -12.46 -4.63 -6.68
N PRO A 169 -12.83 -3.34 -6.69
CA PRO A 169 -13.31 -2.65 -5.51
C PRO A 169 -14.51 -3.39 -4.92
N ASN A 170 -14.44 -3.68 -3.61
CA ASN A 170 -15.58 -4.19 -2.88
C ASN A 170 -16.59 -3.06 -2.60
N PRO A 171 -17.89 -3.22 -2.91
CA PRO A 171 -18.90 -2.17 -2.79
C PRO A 171 -19.15 -1.72 -1.33
N VAL A 172 -18.83 -2.57 -0.35
CA VAL A 172 -19.01 -2.24 1.07
C VAL A 172 -17.78 -1.52 1.64
N TYR A 173 -16.58 -1.97 1.27
CA TYR A 173 -15.34 -1.57 1.93
C TYR A 173 -14.50 -0.53 1.17
N SER A 174 -14.86 -0.21 -0.07
CA SER A 174 -14.06 0.65 -0.96
C SER A 174 -14.66 2.04 -1.19
N ASN A 175 -15.62 2.43 -0.34
CA ASN A 175 -16.35 3.68 -0.45
C ASN A 175 -15.47 4.90 -0.20
N ASN A 176 -15.62 5.91 -1.05
CA ASN A 176 -14.95 7.20 -0.90
C ASN A 176 -15.74 8.10 0.05
N THR A 177 -15.05 8.98 0.75
CA THR A 177 -15.62 10.01 1.63
C THR A 177 -15.40 11.40 1.04
N ALA A 178 -16.28 12.35 1.35
CA ALA A 178 -16.15 13.73 0.86
C ALA A 178 -14.86 14.39 1.36
N GLU A 179 -14.48 14.11 2.60
CA GLU A 179 -13.25 14.60 3.23
C GLU A 179 -12.00 13.99 2.57
N GLY A 180 -12.08 12.73 2.12
CA GLY A 180 -11.02 12.10 1.34
C GLY A 180 -10.85 12.74 -0.05
N GLU A 181 -11.96 13.03 -0.73
CA GLU A 181 -11.95 13.77 -2.01
C GLU A 181 -11.37 15.17 -1.86
N PHE A 182 -11.75 15.87 -0.79
CA PHE A 182 -11.18 17.17 -0.43
C PHE A 182 -9.67 17.08 -0.20
N THR A 183 -9.22 16.14 0.65
CA THR A 183 -7.79 15.94 0.96
C THR A 183 -6.98 15.67 -0.31
N ARG A 184 -7.48 14.79 -1.19
CA ARG A 184 -6.83 14.47 -2.46
C ARG A 184 -6.74 15.68 -3.39
N THR A 185 -7.82 16.46 -3.48
CA THR A 185 -7.84 17.68 -4.30
C THR A 185 -6.85 18.70 -3.77
N LEU A 186 -6.78 18.89 -2.45
CA LEU A 186 -5.81 19.79 -1.82
C LEU A 186 -4.36 19.37 -2.10
N LEU A 187 -4.05 18.07 -1.99
CA LEU A 187 -2.74 17.53 -2.37
C LEU A 187 -2.44 17.72 -3.86
N THR A 188 -3.45 17.63 -4.72
CA THR A 188 -3.30 17.84 -6.17
C THR A 188 -2.95 19.29 -6.48
N SER A 189 -3.64 20.25 -5.85
CA SER A 189 -3.31 21.68 -5.96
C SER A 189 -1.90 21.97 -5.44
N TYR A 190 -1.53 21.43 -4.28
CA TYR A 190 -0.19 21.58 -3.72
C TYR A 190 0.90 21.10 -4.68
N ILE A 191 0.74 19.91 -5.26
CA ILE A 191 1.69 19.36 -6.24
C ILE A 191 1.80 20.27 -7.46
N SER A 192 0.67 20.79 -7.95
CA SER A 192 0.64 21.69 -9.10
C SER A 192 1.35 23.01 -8.84
N GLU A 193 1.30 23.54 -7.62
CA GLU A 193 2.03 24.77 -7.25
C GLU A 193 3.53 24.53 -7.08
N CYS A 194 3.94 23.32 -6.67
CA CYS A 194 5.34 22.99 -6.41
C CYS A 194 6.13 22.59 -7.65
N LEU A 195 5.47 22.17 -8.73
CA LEU A 195 6.11 21.78 -9.98
C LEU A 195 6.08 22.94 -10.98
N PRO A 196 7.23 23.42 -11.50
CA PRO A 196 7.23 24.40 -12.57
C PRO A 196 6.65 23.79 -13.86
N ASN A 197 5.93 24.61 -14.62
CA ASN A 197 5.35 24.26 -15.94
C ASN A 197 6.39 23.78 -16.94
#